data_AF-A0A7X5DI06-F1
#
_entry.id   AF-A0A7X5DI06-F1
#
_cell.length_a   1.000
_cell.length_b   1.000
_cell.length_c   1.000
_cell.angle_alpha   90.00
_cell.angle_beta   90.00
_cell.angle_gamma   90.00
#
_symmetry.space_group_name_H-M   'P 1'
#
loop_
_entity.id
_entity.type
_entity.pdbx_description
1 polymer ?
#
loop_
_entity_poly.entity_id
_entity_poly.type
_entity_poly.pdbx_seq_one_letter_code
_entity_poly.pdbx_strand_id
1 'polypeptide(L)'
;SLRPSEGRLPEKAGEIMLFDTWRTAGDGVEVGDTITVPVGERVAVLAPGRTGSMTHGEVPASGGFVGGMEAAEDEIAEGTVLDSSIGYLDAALDGGIFNEELRVTGERTYTVVGFYDNIPYVASHGYGMTAFTCDSPDDELTGLNRAYVTMAGVDSTAAVEQRIEEAFPDRYAELHMGLLRYMGVRTDGAIWDTFFNIAAVLAVVIIVACVSLIYNAFAISVAERTGQFGLLASVGASRRQLRRAVALEALIVAAVGVPLGLVVGIGGCAVTFAALGPSLATIFGAAEVGFNLSVAPWALAVAAGLTVATVLFSVFVPAWRASRVNVI
;
A
#
# COMPACT_ATOMS: atom_id res chain seq x y z
N SER A 1 -8.09 12.29 8.23
CA SER A 1 -7.88 13.72 7.95
C SER A 1 -8.48 14.52 9.08
N LEU A 2 -7.80 15.57 9.53
CA LEU A 2 -8.28 16.46 10.58
C LEU A 2 -9.53 17.19 10.06
N ARG A 3 -10.64 17.09 10.80
CA ARG A 3 -11.90 17.78 10.49
C ARG A 3 -12.40 18.49 11.75
N PRO A 4 -12.77 19.78 11.67
CA PRO A 4 -13.41 20.45 12.78
C PRO A 4 -14.75 19.76 13.11
N SER A 5 -15.03 19.56 14.39
CA SER A 5 -16.37 19.22 14.89
C SER A 5 -17.27 20.45 14.89
N GLU A 6 -16.68 21.62 15.13
CA GLU A 6 -17.34 22.92 15.12
C GLU A 6 -16.39 24.02 14.59
N GLY A 7 -16.94 25.02 13.93
CA GLY A 7 -16.14 26.12 13.35
C GLY A 7 -15.37 25.70 12.10
N ARG A 8 -14.13 26.18 11.98
CA ARG A 8 -13.26 25.95 10.81
C ARG A 8 -11.80 25.75 11.23
N LEU A 9 -10.99 25.34 10.25
CA LEU A 9 -9.53 25.30 10.43
C LEU A 9 -8.96 26.73 10.54
N PRO A 10 -7.85 26.93 11.26
CA PRO A 10 -7.09 28.17 11.24
C PRO A 10 -6.56 28.44 9.82
N GLU A 11 -6.74 29.67 9.35
CA GLU A 11 -6.30 30.11 8.01
C GLU A 11 -5.24 31.21 8.09
N LYS A 12 -5.07 31.84 9.25
CA LYS A 12 -4.17 32.98 9.46
C LYS A 12 -3.42 32.89 10.80
N ALA A 13 -2.29 33.58 10.88
CA ALA A 13 -1.59 33.82 12.14
C ALA A 13 -2.52 34.43 13.19
N GLY A 14 -2.45 33.90 14.41
CA GLY A 14 -3.31 34.31 15.52
C GLY A 14 -4.66 33.59 15.60
N GLU A 15 -4.97 32.67 14.68
CA GLU A 15 -6.15 31.80 14.80
C GLU A 15 -5.76 30.45 15.41
N ILE A 16 -6.60 29.89 16.29
CA ILE A 16 -6.37 28.60 16.93
C ILE A 16 -7.61 27.71 16.90
N MET A 17 -7.40 26.41 16.71
CA MET A 17 -8.41 25.37 16.84
C MET A 17 -8.03 24.46 18.00
N LEU A 18 -8.97 24.28 18.93
CA LEU A 18 -8.75 23.57 20.20
C LEU A 18 -9.44 22.22 20.22
N PHE A 19 -9.06 21.36 21.16
CA PHE A 19 -9.80 20.14 21.43
C PHE A 19 -11.11 20.44 22.19
N ASP A 20 -12.15 19.66 21.91
CA ASP A 20 -13.52 19.89 22.40
C ASP A 20 -13.64 19.98 23.94
N THR A 21 -12.70 19.41 24.71
CA THR A 21 -12.69 19.53 26.18
C THR A 21 -12.56 20.96 26.68
N TRP A 22 -11.98 21.88 25.90
CA TRP A 22 -11.88 23.30 26.27
C TRP A 22 -13.23 24.00 26.35
N ARG A 23 -14.27 23.41 25.75
CA ARG A 23 -15.65 23.92 25.87
C ARG A 23 -16.29 23.55 27.19
N THR A 24 -15.86 22.44 27.79
CA THR A 24 -16.47 21.87 29.00
C THR A 24 -15.62 22.05 30.25
N ALA A 25 -14.37 22.48 30.10
CA ALA A 25 -13.45 22.75 31.20
C ALA A 25 -13.56 24.20 31.71
N GLY A 26 -13.67 24.37 33.03
CA GLY A 26 -13.69 25.68 33.68
C GLY A 26 -14.89 26.54 33.24
N ASP A 27 -14.63 27.78 32.85
CA ASP A 27 -15.64 28.73 32.35
C ASP A 27 -16.07 28.45 30.89
N GLY A 28 -15.44 27.48 30.22
CA GLY A 28 -15.71 27.12 28.83
C GLY A 28 -15.22 28.18 27.84
N VAL A 29 -14.76 27.73 26.67
CA VAL A 29 -14.33 28.61 25.57
C VAL A 29 -15.25 28.40 24.37
N GLU A 30 -15.68 29.49 23.75
CA GLU A 30 -16.54 29.49 22.56
C GLU A 30 -15.77 29.91 21.30
N VAL A 31 -16.34 29.58 20.13
CA VAL A 31 -15.78 30.04 18.84
C VAL A 31 -15.97 31.57 18.73
N GLY A 32 -14.88 32.28 18.47
CA GLY A 32 -14.80 33.73 18.43
C GLY A 32 -14.14 34.34 19.67
N ASP A 33 -13.96 33.56 20.74
CA ASP A 33 -13.27 34.03 21.94
C ASP A 33 -11.79 34.28 21.67
N THR A 34 -11.24 35.22 22.43
CA THR A 34 -9.81 35.52 22.43
C THR A 34 -9.18 34.98 23.70
N ILE A 35 -8.21 34.09 23.55
CA ILE A 35 -7.49 33.45 24.66
C ILE A 35 -6.02 33.86 24.62
N THR A 36 -5.44 34.07 25.80
CA THR A 36 -3.99 34.25 25.95
C THR A 36 -3.43 33.01 26.62
N VAL A 37 -2.47 32.36 25.96
CA VAL A 37 -1.84 31.14 26.46
C VAL A 37 -0.34 31.38 26.68
N PRO A 38 0.22 30.87 27.80
CA PRO A 38 1.66 30.84 27.98
C PRO A 38 2.25 29.86 26.96
N VAL A 39 3.31 30.29 26.28
CA VAL A 39 4.09 29.49 25.34
C VAL A 39 5.48 29.31 25.91
N GLY A 40 6.02 28.11 25.81
CA GLY A 40 7.27 27.75 26.46
C GLY A 40 7.77 26.39 26.06
N GLU A 41 8.90 26.02 26.67
CA GLU A 41 9.51 24.71 26.52
C GLU A 41 9.06 23.80 27.66
N ARG A 42 8.71 22.55 27.35
CA ARG A 42 8.52 21.52 28.36
C ARG A 42 9.89 21.06 28.84
N VAL A 43 10.09 20.99 30.15
CA VAL A 43 11.38 20.61 30.75
C VAL A 43 11.15 19.51 31.79
N ALA A 44 11.99 18.48 31.75
CA ALA A 44 11.99 17.43 32.77
C ALA A 44 12.53 17.95 34.11
N VAL A 45 11.79 17.70 35.18
CA VAL A 45 12.16 18.08 36.55
C VAL A 45 12.11 16.85 37.44
N LEU A 46 13.11 16.62 38.28
CA LEU A 46 13.11 15.46 39.18
C LEU A 46 11.97 15.56 40.20
N ALA A 47 11.25 14.45 40.37
CA ALA A 47 10.24 14.36 41.41
C ALA A 47 10.87 14.45 42.81
N PRO A 48 10.17 14.98 43.82
CA PRO A 48 10.73 15.19 45.15
C PRO A 48 11.36 13.91 45.75
N GLY A 49 12.65 13.98 46.08
CA GLY A 49 13.38 12.84 46.66
C GLY A 49 13.81 11.75 45.66
N ARG A 50 13.61 11.95 44.35
CA ARG A 50 14.14 11.10 43.29
C ARG A 50 15.46 11.67 42.77
N THR A 51 16.31 10.80 42.24
CA THR A 51 17.58 11.15 41.57
C THR A 51 17.85 10.14 40.46
N GLY A 52 18.57 10.55 39.42
CA GLY A 52 18.95 9.70 38.29
C GLY A 52 18.51 10.28 36.95
N SER A 53 18.68 9.48 35.90
CA SER A 53 18.21 9.72 34.54
C SER A 53 17.32 8.58 34.08
N MET A 54 16.55 8.79 33.03
CA MET A 54 15.80 7.74 32.35
C MET A 54 16.17 7.71 30.88
N THR A 55 16.13 6.52 30.29
CA THR A 55 16.28 6.37 28.85
C THR A 55 14.89 6.39 28.21
N HIS A 56 14.71 7.25 27.22
CA HIS A 56 13.53 7.25 26.36
C HIS A 56 13.92 6.71 25.00
N GLY A 57 13.27 5.63 24.57
CA GLY A 57 13.41 5.17 23.20
C GLY A 57 12.55 6.06 22.31
N GLU A 58 13.16 6.75 21.36
CA GLU A 58 12.40 7.24 20.22
C GLU A 58 11.90 6.02 19.46
N VAL A 59 10.64 5.66 19.67
CA VAL A 59 9.92 4.83 18.71
C VAL A 59 9.35 5.82 17.70
N PRO A 60 9.90 5.90 16.47
CA PRO A 60 9.40 6.85 15.49
C PRO A 60 7.94 6.51 15.23
N ALA A 61 7.07 7.50 15.45
CA ALA A 61 5.63 7.34 15.34
C ALA A 61 5.20 7.22 13.87
N SER A 62 5.48 6.09 13.22
CA SER A 62 4.58 5.44 12.25
C SER A 62 5.10 4.06 11.85
N GLY A 63 4.18 3.11 11.71
CA GLY A 63 4.50 1.75 11.31
C GLY A 63 4.97 1.68 9.86
N GLY A 64 6.24 1.33 9.66
CA GLY A 64 6.75 0.94 8.34
C GLY A 64 8.26 1.03 8.18
N PHE A 65 9.05 0.30 8.98
CA PHE A 65 10.47 0.17 8.71
C PHE A 65 10.76 -0.99 7.75
N VAL A 66 11.41 -0.65 6.63
CA VAL A 66 12.31 -1.53 5.88
C VAL A 66 13.70 -0.91 6.07
N GLY A 67 14.59 -1.61 6.78
CA GLY A 67 15.93 -1.13 7.12
C GLY A 67 16.13 -1.07 8.63
N GLY A 68 16.75 -2.11 9.20
CA GLY A 68 16.93 -2.26 10.64
C GLY A 68 17.89 -1.23 11.23
N MET A 69 17.34 -0.14 11.76
CA MET A 69 18.05 0.77 12.64
C MET A 69 17.57 0.56 14.08
N GLU A 70 18.52 0.52 15.01
CA GLU A 70 18.26 0.44 16.45
C GLU A 70 17.55 1.71 16.91
N ALA A 71 16.62 1.58 17.86
CA ALA A 71 15.96 2.72 18.48
C ALA A 71 17.04 3.67 19.04
N ALA A 72 16.99 4.95 18.66
CA ALA A 72 17.78 5.95 19.33
C ALA A 72 17.27 6.05 20.77
N GLU A 73 18.13 5.73 21.72
CA GLU A 73 17.87 5.83 23.14
C GLU A 73 18.42 7.18 23.62
N ASP A 74 17.52 8.15 23.83
CA ASP A 74 17.89 9.45 24.38
C ASP A 74 17.82 9.43 25.90
N GLU A 75 18.87 9.96 26.54
CA GLU A 75 18.93 10.09 27.99
C GLU A 75 18.22 11.37 28.45
N ILE A 76 17.15 11.21 29.23
CA ILE A 76 16.45 12.30 29.90
C ILE A 76 17.05 12.50 31.29
N ALA A 77 17.56 13.69 31.53
CA ALA A 77 18.06 14.16 32.81
C ALA A 77 17.28 15.39 33.30
N GLU A 78 17.55 15.82 34.52
CA GLU A 78 16.97 17.07 35.05
C GLU A 78 17.38 18.26 34.17
N GLY A 79 16.39 19.04 33.73
CA GLY A 79 16.61 20.18 32.84
C GLY A 79 16.62 19.84 31.34
N THR A 80 16.45 18.57 30.95
CA THR A 80 16.29 18.20 29.54
C THR A 80 15.01 18.80 28.97
N VAL A 81 15.13 19.48 27.82
CA VAL A 81 13.97 19.97 27.06
C VAL A 81 13.27 18.79 26.41
N LEU A 82 11.98 18.65 26.69
CA LEU A 82 11.15 17.56 26.21
C LEU A 82 10.51 17.94 24.89
N ASP A 83 10.63 17.07 23.91
CA ASP A 83 9.97 17.22 22.63
C ASP A 83 8.62 16.47 22.60
N SER A 84 8.08 16.36 21.40
CA SER A 84 6.79 15.74 21.14
C SER A 84 6.89 14.22 20.96
N SER A 85 8.05 13.60 21.11
CA SER A 85 8.19 12.14 21.15
C SER A 85 7.95 11.57 22.55
N ILE A 86 8.03 12.43 23.57
CA ILE A 86 7.92 12.07 24.99
C ILE A 86 6.55 12.46 25.54
N GLY A 87 5.84 11.48 26.11
CA GLY A 87 4.54 11.68 26.76
C GLY A 87 4.60 12.63 27.96
N TYR A 88 3.43 12.97 28.52
CA TYR A 88 3.35 13.81 29.72
C TYR A 88 4.00 13.11 30.92
N LEU A 89 4.96 13.77 31.57
CA LEU A 89 5.70 13.21 32.71
C LEU A 89 5.05 13.64 34.03
N ASP A 90 4.56 12.66 34.79
CA ASP A 90 4.02 12.86 36.12
C ASP A 90 4.32 11.65 37.00
N ALA A 91 5.39 11.78 37.79
CA ALA A 91 5.89 10.73 38.67
C ALA A 91 4.86 10.26 39.71
N ALA A 92 3.85 11.07 40.04
CA ALA A 92 2.79 10.67 40.95
C ALA A 92 1.74 9.77 40.26
N LEU A 93 1.52 9.96 38.96
CA LEU A 93 0.59 9.15 38.17
C LEU A 93 1.22 7.85 37.66
N ASP A 94 2.46 7.90 37.17
CA ASP A 94 3.12 6.78 36.50
C ASP A 94 4.16 6.05 37.38
N GLY A 95 4.48 6.60 38.57
CA GLY A 95 5.47 6.06 39.49
C GLY A 95 6.94 6.31 39.07
N GLY A 96 7.15 7.06 38.00
CA GLY A 96 8.43 7.44 37.41
C GLY A 96 9.28 8.34 38.30
N ILE A 97 10.34 8.91 37.71
CA ILE A 97 11.31 9.75 38.42
C ILE A 97 11.25 11.23 38.04
N PHE A 98 10.59 11.57 36.92
CA PHE A 98 10.46 12.93 36.43
C PHE A 98 9.00 13.41 36.47
N ASN A 99 8.83 14.68 36.81
CA ASN A 99 7.68 15.49 36.43
C ASN A 99 8.09 16.37 35.24
N GLU A 100 7.15 17.10 34.66
CA GLU A 100 7.46 18.19 33.73
C GLU A 100 7.01 19.56 34.24
N GLU A 101 7.74 20.59 33.82
CA GLU A 101 7.37 21.99 34.02
C GLU A 101 7.40 22.72 32.68
N LEU A 102 6.45 23.64 32.48
CA LEU A 102 6.46 24.54 31.34
C LEU A 102 7.33 25.76 31.68
N ARG A 103 8.52 25.83 31.09
CA ARG A 103 9.35 27.03 31.12
C ARG A 103 8.80 28.05 30.12
N VAL A 104 7.98 28.97 30.62
CA VAL A 104 7.34 30.01 29.80
C VAL A 104 8.39 30.92 29.16
N THR A 105 8.38 31.00 27.83
CA THR A 105 9.24 31.89 27.03
C THR A 105 8.50 33.13 26.55
N GLY A 106 7.17 33.11 26.57
CA GLY A 106 6.32 34.26 26.28
C GLY A 106 4.84 33.94 26.40
N GLU A 107 4.00 34.91 26.07
CA GLU A 107 2.55 34.71 25.95
C GLU A 107 2.13 34.99 24.51
N ARG A 108 1.20 34.18 24.00
CA ARG A 108 0.58 34.41 22.69
C ARG A 108 -0.93 34.47 22.83
N THR A 109 -1.52 35.42 22.13
CA THR A 109 -2.97 35.62 22.09
C THR A 109 -3.52 35.09 20.78
N TYR A 110 -4.58 34.29 20.87
CA TYR A 110 -5.23 33.66 19.73
C TYR A 110 -6.74 33.88 19.76
N THR A 111 -7.34 33.96 18.58
CA THR A 111 -8.79 33.86 18.39
C THR A 111 -9.16 32.41 18.11
N VAL A 112 -10.10 31.88 18.88
CA VAL A 112 -10.59 30.50 18.72
C VAL A 112 -11.52 30.44 17.50
N VAL A 113 -11.16 29.66 16.49
CA VAL A 113 -11.92 29.56 15.23
C VAL A 113 -12.63 28.22 15.03
N GLY A 114 -12.37 27.24 15.89
CA GLY A 114 -13.04 25.96 15.84
C GLY A 114 -12.60 24.99 16.93
N PHE A 115 -13.30 23.86 16.97
CA PHE A 115 -13.00 22.72 17.83
C PHE A 115 -12.91 21.43 17.03
N TYR A 116 -12.23 20.43 17.59
CA TYR A 116 -12.20 19.08 17.06
C TYR A 116 -12.34 18.05 18.19
N ASP A 117 -12.96 16.90 17.87
CA ASP A 117 -13.22 15.79 18.80
C ASP A 117 -12.62 14.45 18.31
N ASN A 118 -11.94 14.47 17.16
CA ASN A 118 -11.41 13.27 16.52
C ASN A 118 -10.07 12.82 17.15
N ILE A 119 -10.18 12.04 18.22
CA ILE A 119 -9.07 11.42 18.97
C ILE A 119 -8.12 10.56 18.11
N PRO A 120 -8.57 9.75 17.12
CA PRO A 120 -7.69 8.91 16.32
C PRO A 120 -6.48 9.60 15.68
N TYR A 121 -6.57 10.90 15.36
CA TYR A 121 -5.46 11.67 14.78
C TYR A 121 -4.40 12.07 15.82
N VAL A 122 -4.84 12.35 17.05
CA VAL A 122 -3.98 12.80 18.16
C VAL A 122 -3.33 11.62 18.86
N ALA A 123 -4.08 10.51 18.98
CA ALA A 123 -3.59 9.27 19.58
C ALA A 123 -2.39 8.67 18.82
N SER A 124 -2.21 9.01 17.53
CA SER A 124 -1.07 8.53 16.74
C SER A 124 0.19 9.38 16.89
N HIS A 125 0.11 10.57 17.50
CA HIS A 125 1.24 11.51 17.60
C HIS A 125 1.71 11.79 19.02
N GLY A 126 0.99 11.35 20.06
CA GLY A 126 1.62 11.08 21.36
C GLY A 126 1.92 12.29 22.24
N TYR A 127 1.00 13.23 22.43
CA TYR A 127 1.10 14.23 23.51
C TYR A 127 -0.25 14.87 23.77
N GLY A 128 -0.91 14.43 24.85
CA GLY A 128 -2.13 15.07 25.37
C GLY A 128 -3.16 15.47 24.31
N MET A 129 -3.84 16.59 24.53
CA MET A 129 -4.77 17.19 23.57
C MET A 129 -4.06 18.35 22.89
N THR A 130 -3.83 18.25 21.57
CA THR A 130 -3.08 19.24 20.80
C THR A 130 -3.95 20.41 20.35
N ALA A 131 -3.40 21.61 20.22
CA ALA A 131 -4.06 22.72 19.53
C ALA A 131 -3.43 22.93 18.14
N PHE A 132 -4.23 23.34 17.17
CA PHE A 132 -3.75 23.65 15.82
C PHE A 132 -3.81 25.15 15.59
N THR A 133 -2.73 25.72 15.07
CA THR A 133 -2.67 27.13 14.64
C THR A 133 -1.98 27.22 13.28
N CYS A 134 -2.07 28.38 12.65
CA CYS A 134 -1.35 28.69 11.41
C CYS A 134 -0.26 29.69 11.77
N ASP A 135 1.00 29.38 11.49
CA ASP A 135 2.10 30.33 11.69
C ASP A 135 2.26 31.25 10.48
N SER A 136 2.81 32.45 10.68
CA SER A 136 3.20 33.31 9.57
C SER A 136 4.40 32.71 8.83
N PRO A 137 4.46 32.76 7.49
CA PRO A 137 5.65 32.31 6.76
C PRO A 137 6.93 33.10 7.09
N ASP A 138 6.79 34.25 7.76
CA ASP A 138 7.90 35.12 8.18
C ASP A 138 8.40 34.82 9.62
N ASP A 139 7.69 33.98 10.39
CA ASP A 139 8.12 33.63 11.75
C ASP A 139 9.22 32.55 11.72
N GLU A 140 10.21 32.71 12.60
CA GLU A 140 11.28 31.72 12.75
C GLU A 140 10.69 30.41 13.29
N LEU A 141 10.70 29.36 12.46
CA LEU A 141 10.17 28.04 12.81
C LEU A 141 11.05 27.40 13.91
N THR A 142 10.67 27.60 15.17
CA THR A 142 11.31 26.97 16.32
C THR A 142 10.79 25.55 16.52
N GLY A 143 11.68 24.54 16.57
CA GLY A 143 11.34 23.15 16.92
C GLY A 143 11.56 22.12 15.81
N LEU A 144 10.95 20.93 15.97
CA LEU A 144 10.99 19.85 14.98
C LEU A 144 10.13 20.20 13.76
N ASN A 145 10.80 20.48 12.65
CA ASN A 145 10.14 20.85 11.40
C ASN A 145 10.01 19.65 10.47
N ARG A 146 8.77 19.23 10.17
CA ARG A 146 8.47 18.20 9.16
C ARG A 146 8.12 18.88 7.83
N ALA A 147 8.95 18.65 6.81
CA ALA A 147 8.68 19.11 5.46
C ALA A 147 8.07 17.98 4.62
N TYR A 148 6.97 18.28 3.91
CA TYR A 148 6.40 17.35 2.93
C TYR A 148 7.03 17.59 1.57
N VAL A 149 7.81 16.62 1.10
CA VAL A 149 8.42 16.68 -0.23
C VAL A 149 7.60 15.86 -1.21
N THR A 150 7.21 16.48 -2.32
CA THR A 150 6.62 15.79 -3.46
C THR A 150 7.66 15.65 -4.57
N MET A 151 7.80 14.44 -5.11
CA MET A 151 8.75 14.13 -6.18
C MET A 151 8.04 13.49 -7.36
N ALA A 152 8.50 13.81 -8.57
CA ALA A 152 8.03 13.19 -9.80
C ALA A 152 9.08 12.24 -10.39
N GLY A 153 8.63 11.26 -11.17
CA GLY A 153 9.51 10.34 -11.91
C GLY A 153 10.33 9.44 -10.98
N VAL A 154 9.65 8.76 -10.05
CA VAL A 154 10.26 7.79 -9.15
C VAL A 154 9.54 6.45 -9.27
N ASP A 155 10.32 5.39 -9.51
CA ASP A 155 9.80 4.05 -9.79
C ASP A 155 9.94 3.09 -8.59
N SER A 156 10.80 3.41 -7.63
CA SER A 156 11.03 2.62 -6.42
C SER A 156 11.21 3.46 -5.16
N THR A 157 10.96 2.87 -3.99
CA THR A 157 11.18 3.54 -2.69
C THR A 157 12.65 3.86 -2.45
N ALA A 158 13.56 2.97 -2.86
CA ALA A 158 15.00 3.20 -2.79
C ALA A 158 15.43 4.43 -3.61
N ALA A 159 14.81 4.66 -4.78
CA ALA A 159 15.05 5.87 -5.56
C ALA A 159 14.49 7.13 -4.90
N VAL A 160 13.45 7.03 -4.06
CA VAL A 160 12.99 8.17 -3.24
C VAL A 160 14.00 8.45 -2.14
N GLU A 161 14.41 7.42 -1.38
CA GLU A 161 15.36 7.52 -0.27
C GLU A 161 16.68 8.13 -0.74
N GLN A 162 17.27 7.58 -1.80
CA GLN A 162 18.54 8.07 -2.35
C GLN A 162 18.46 9.55 -2.74
N ARG A 163 17.37 9.99 -3.39
CA ARG A 163 17.22 11.39 -3.78
C ARG A 163 17.03 12.32 -2.58
N ILE A 164 16.37 11.86 -1.52
CA ILE A 164 16.22 12.64 -0.29
C ILE A 164 17.56 12.74 0.43
N GLU A 165 18.32 11.65 0.53
CA GLU A 165 19.67 11.63 1.11
C GLU A 165 20.63 12.54 0.33
N GLU A 166 20.58 12.52 -1.01
CA GLU A 166 21.38 13.42 -1.85
C GLU A 166 21.00 14.90 -1.67
N ALA A 167 19.71 15.22 -1.50
CA ALA A 167 19.24 16.59 -1.34
C ALA A 167 19.37 17.12 0.10
N PHE A 168 19.28 16.23 1.09
CA PHE A 168 19.24 16.54 2.52
C PHE A 168 20.07 15.52 3.32
N PRO A 169 21.41 15.54 3.22
CA PRO A 169 22.30 14.49 3.74
C PRO A 169 22.27 14.29 5.27
N ASP A 170 21.75 15.26 6.02
CA ASP A 170 21.65 15.22 7.49
C ASP A 170 20.19 15.18 7.98
N ARG A 171 19.23 14.78 7.13
CA ARG A 171 17.81 14.74 7.47
C ARG A 171 17.21 13.38 7.18
N TYR A 172 16.39 12.91 8.11
CA TYR A 172 15.66 11.65 7.96
C TYR A 172 14.47 11.79 7.01
N ALA A 173 14.34 10.81 6.13
CA ALA A 173 13.23 10.70 5.19
C ALA A 173 12.20 9.69 5.70
N GLU A 174 10.99 10.14 6.00
CA GLU A 174 9.87 9.23 6.28
C GLU A 174 9.04 9.05 5.00
N LEU A 175 9.02 7.83 4.46
CA LEU A 175 8.28 7.53 3.25
C LEU A 175 6.79 7.34 3.55
N HIS A 176 5.93 8.07 2.81
CA HIS A 176 4.49 7.83 2.87
C HIS A 176 4.12 6.54 2.11
N MET A 177 4.38 5.38 2.73
CA MET A 177 4.23 4.05 2.12
C MET A 177 2.83 3.78 1.54
N GLY A 178 1.78 4.29 2.20
CA GLY A 178 0.41 4.19 1.68
C GLY A 178 0.21 4.86 0.32
N LEU A 179 0.73 6.09 0.15
CA LEU A 179 0.66 6.85 -1.10
C LEU A 179 1.55 6.21 -2.17
N LEU A 180 2.79 5.87 -1.82
CA LEU A 180 3.74 5.24 -2.74
C LEU A 180 3.19 3.91 -3.29
N ARG A 181 2.59 3.08 -2.42
CA ARG A 181 1.93 1.84 -2.83
C ARG A 181 0.72 2.08 -3.73
N TYR A 182 -0.09 3.09 -3.45
CA TYR A 182 -1.23 3.46 -4.31
C TYR A 182 -0.77 3.93 -5.69
N MET A 183 0.32 4.70 -5.75
CA MET A 183 0.96 5.16 -6.98
C MET A 183 1.69 4.04 -7.75
N GLY A 184 1.80 2.84 -7.18
CA GLY A 184 2.53 1.72 -7.78
C GLY A 184 4.05 1.84 -7.66
N VAL A 185 4.56 2.76 -6.83
CA VAL A 185 6.00 2.86 -6.55
C VAL A 185 6.42 1.61 -5.79
N ARG A 186 7.41 0.90 -6.33
CA ARG A 186 7.79 -0.42 -5.84
C ARG A 186 8.68 -0.29 -4.61
N THR A 187 8.29 -0.90 -3.51
CA THR A 187 9.24 -1.18 -2.41
C THR A 187 10.10 -2.36 -2.83
N ASP A 188 11.40 -2.33 -2.53
CA ASP A 188 12.32 -3.46 -2.68
C ASP A 188 11.88 -4.60 -1.74
N GLY A 189 10.85 -5.30 -2.17
CA GLY A 189 10.12 -6.25 -1.35
C GLY A 189 10.20 -7.61 -1.99
N ALA A 190 10.99 -8.49 -1.38
CA ALA A 190 11.04 -9.93 -1.65
C ALA A 190 9.64 -10.56 -1.77
N ILE A 191 8.62 -9.96 -1.13
CA ILE A 191 7.21 -10.34 -1.22
C ILE A 191 6.70 -10.27 -2.67
N TRP A 192 6.90 -9.16 -3.38
CA TRP A 192 6.42 -9.02 -4.76
C TRP A 192 7.13 -9.97 -5.70
N ASP A 193 8.46 -10.10 -5.58
CA ASP A 193 9.22 -11.08 -6.36
C ASP A 193 8.74 -12.51 -6.07
N THR A 194 8.47 -12.84 -4.81
CA THR A 194 7.93 -14.15 -4.42
C THR A 194 6.56 -14.40 -5.06
N PHE A 195 5.64 -13.42 -4.99
CA PHE A 195 4.33 -13.55 -5.62
C PHE A 195 4.42 -13.75 -7.14
N PHE A 196 5.25 -12.95 -7.83
CA PHE A 196 5.43 -13.10 -9.28
C PHE A 196 6.12 -14.41 -9.64
N ASN A 197 7.11 -14.87 -8.86
CA ASN A 197 7.76 -16.15 -9.08
C ASN A 197 6.79 -17.32 -8.90
N ILE A 198 5.96 -17.31 -7.84
CA ILE A 198 4.92 -18.33 -7.65
C ILE A 198 3.93 -18.31 -8.81
N ALA A 199 3.45 -17.13 -9.21
CA ALA A 199 2.53 -16.98 -10.34
C ALA A 199 3.15 -17.49 -11.65
N ALA A 200 4.44 -17.19 -11.90
CA ALA A 200 5.17 -17.65 -13.07
C ALA A 200 5.31 -19.18 -13.09
N VAL A 201 5.70 -19.78 -11.97
CA VAL A 201 5.81 -21.24 -11.84
C VAL A 201 4.45 -21.91 -12.10
N LEU A 202 3.39 -21.42 -11.48
CA LEU A 202 2.03 -21.93 -11.69
C LEU A 202 1.59 -21.78 -13.15
N ALA A 203 1.85 -20.63 -13.77
CA ALA A 203 1.54 -20.40 -15.18
C ALA A 203 2.26 -21.42 -16.09
N VAL A 204 3.55 -21.68 -15.86
CA VAL A 204 4.30 -22.68 -16.61
C VAL A 204 3.71 -24.07 -16.43
N VAL A 205 3.41 -24.47 -15.20
CA VAL A 205 2.80 -25.78 -14.91
C VAL A 205 1.47 -25.94 -15.63
N ILE A 206 0.61 -24.93 -15.56
CA ILE A 206 -0.70 -24.93 -16.23
C ILE A 206 -0.53 -25.01 -17.75
N ILE A 207 0.36 -24.21 -18.34
CA ILE A 207 0.63 -24.23 -19.78
C ILE A 207 1.08 -25.62 -20.23
N VAL A 208 2.04 -26.23 -19.53
CA VAL A 208 2.55 -27.57 -19.86
C VAL A 208 1.45 -28.64 -19.74
N ALA A 209 0.61 -28.56 -18.71
CA ALA A 209 -0.53 -29.47 -18.54
C ALA A 209 -1.55 -29.30 -19.68
N CYS A 210 -1.92 -28.05 -20.02
CA CYS A 210 -2.81 -27.74 -21.12
C CYS A 210 -2.27 -28.25 -22.46
N VAL A 211 -0.97 -28.01 -22.74
CA VAL A 211 -0.32 -28.47 -23.96
C VAL A 211 -0.42 -29.99 -24.07
N SER A 212 -0.11 -30.70 -22.99
CA SER A 212 -0.16 -32.17 -22.97
C SER A 212 -1.58 -32.69 -23.21
N LEU A 213 -2.58 -32.07 -22.61
CA LEU A 213 -3.98 -32.48 -22.73
C LEU A 213 -4.53 -32.23 -24.13
N ILE A 214 -4.28 -31.04 -24.69
CA ILE A 214 -4.66 -30.69 -26.06
C ILE A 214 -3.95 -31.59 -27.07
N TYR A 215 -2.64 -31.78 -26.90
CA TYR A 215 -1.85 -32.67 -27.76
C TYR A 215 -2.44 -34.08 -27.79
N ASN A 216 -2.75 -34.66 -26.63
CA ASN A 216 -3.31 -36.01 -26.54
C ASN A 216 -4.68 -36.11 -27.19
N ALA A 217 -5.56 -35.13 -26.96
CA ALA A 217 -6.89 -35.11 -27.58
C ALA A 217 -6.81 -35.04 -29.12
N PHE A 218 -5.97 -34.15 -29.66
CA PHE A 218 -5.78 -34.05 -31.11
C PHE A 218 -5.04 -35.24 -31.70
N ALA A 219 -4.10 -35.84 -30.97
CA ALA A 219 -3.42 -37.06 -31.41
C ALA A 219 -4.41 -38.22 -31.59
N ILE A 220 -5.34 -38.39 -30.64
CA ILE A 220 -6.43 -39.38 -30.74
C ILE A 220 -7.34 -39.05 -31.93
N SER A 221 -7.81 -37.80 -32.03
CA SER A 221 -8.70 -37.37 -33.11
C SER A 221 -8.08 -37.54 -34.50
N VAL A 222 -6.79 -37.24 -34.64
CA VAL A 222 -6.04 -37.47 -35.89
C VAL A 222 -5.90 -38.96 -36.17
N ALA A 223 -5.61 -39.79 -35.16
CA ALA A 223 -5.47 -41.23 -35.31
C ALA A 223 -6.75 -41.87 -35.86
N GLU A 224 -7.92 -41.50 -35.32
CA GLU A 224 -9.23 -41.97 -35.78
C GLU A 224 -9.55 -41.56 -37.23
N ARG A 225 -9.05 -40.40 -37.67
CA ARG A 225 -9.31 -39.84 -39.02
C ARG A 225 -8.20 -40.10 -40.03
N THR A 226 -7.18 -40.89 -39.68
CA THR A 226 -6.05 -41.19 -40.57
C THR A 226 -6.49 -41.76 -41.92
N GLY A 227 -7.50 -42.65 -41.95
CA GLY A 227 -8.05 -43.20 -43.19
C GLY A 227 -8.68 -42.13 -44.10
N GLN A 228 -9.39 -41.15 -43.52
CA GLN A 228 -9.98 -40.03 -44.28
C GLN A 228 -8.91 -39.12 -44.87
N PHE A 229 -7.84 -38.85 -44.11
CA PHE A 229 -6.69 -38.09 -44.58
C PHE A 229 -5.90 -38.83 -45.67
N GLY A 230 -5.81 -40.16 -45.59
CA GLY A 230 -5.25 -41.01 -46.65
C GLY A 230 -6.03 -40.91 -47.96
N LEU A 231 -7.37 -40.99 -47.90
CA LEU A 231 -8.22 -40.81 -49.08
C LEU A 231 -8.07 -39.43 -49.72
N LEU A 232 -8.05 -38.37 -48.92
CA LEU A 232 -7.82 -37.00 -49.41
C LEU A 232 -6.44 -36.85 -50.06
N ALA A 233 -5.40 -37.46 -49.49
CA ALA A 233 -4.07 -37.47 -50.06
C ALA A 233 -4.03 -38.21 -51.40
N SER A 234 -4.78 -39.31 -51.57
CA SER A 234 -4.90 -40.05 -52.84
C SER A 234 -5.55 -39.23 -53.97
N VAL A 235 -6.46 -38.33 -53.63
CA VAL A 235 -7.11 -37.40 -54.59
C VAL A 235 -6.24 -36.15 -54.85
N GLY A 236 -5.04 -36.07 -54.24
CA GLY A 236 -4.05 -35.02 -54.51
C GLY A 236 -3.97 -33.91 -53.46
N ALA A 237 -4.59 -34.07 -52.28
CA ALA A 237 -4.48 -33.07 -51.22
C ALA A 237 -3.02 -32.93 -50.74
N SER A 238 -2.54 -31.69 -50.67
CA SER A 238 -1.18 -31.40 -50.22
C SER A 238 -1.03 -31.58 -48.71
N ARG A 239 0.19 -31.95 -48.28
CA ARG A 239 0.57 -32.02 -46.85
C ARG A 239 0.36 -30.72 -46.08
N ARG A 240 0.33 -29.58 -46.77
CA ARG A 240 0.03 -28.26 -46.17
C ARG A 240 -1.47 -28.06 -45.94
N GLN A 241 -2.33 -28.55 -46.84
CA GLN A 241 -3.79 -28.49 -46.68
C GLN A 241 -4.25 -29.34 -45.49
N LEU A 242 -3.72 -30.57 -45.34
CA LEU A 242 -4.02 -31.41 -44.17
C LEU A 242 -3.60 -30.74 -42.85
N ARG A 243 -2.38 -30.20 -42.79
CA ARG A 243 -1.90 -29.46 -41.60
C ARG A 243 -2.78 -28.26 -41.25
N ARG A 244 -3.19 -27.49 -42.27
CA ARG A 244 -4.07 -26.32 -42.08
C ARG A 244 -5.46 -26.73 -41.63
N ALA A 245 -6.00 -27.85 -42.11
CA ALA A 245 -7.30 -28.34 -41.67
C ALA A 245 -7.30 -28.63 -40.16
N VAL A 246 -6.31 -29.37 -39.66
CA VAL A 246 -6.19 -29.67 -38.22
C VAL A 246 -5.98 -28.39 -37.39
N ALA A 247 -5.15 -27.46 -37.88
CA ALA A 247 -4.95 -26.17 -37.21
C ALA A 247 -6.23 -25.30 -37.18
N LEU A 248 -7.05 -25.35 -38.23
CA LEU A 248 -8.34 -24.64 -38.28
C LEU A 248 -9.36 -25.26 -37.32
N GLU A 249 -9.43 -26.59 -37.21
CA GLU A 249 -10.27 -27.23 -36.19
C GLU A 249 -9.87 -26.76 -34.79
N ALA A 250 -8.58 -26.75 -34.49
CA ALA A 250 -8.07 -26.24 -33.22
C ALA A 250 -8.41 -24.76 -32.99
N LEU A 251 -8.31 -23.93 -34.03
CA LEU A 251 -8.67 -22.51 -33.95
C LEU A 251 -10.16 -22.30 -33.71
N ILE A 252 -11.02 -23.11 -34.32
CA ILE A 252 -12.48 -23.06 -34.09
C ILE A 252 -12.81 -23.43 -32.64
N VAL A 253 -12.16 -24.48 -32.12
CA VAL A 253 -12.31 -24.86 -30.70
C VAL A 253 -11.82 -23.74 -29.79
N ALA A 254 -10.67 -23.13 -30.09
CA ALA A 254 -10.14 -21.99 -29.34
C ALA A 254 -11.05 -20.76 -29.41
N ALA A 255 -11.69 -20.49 -30.55
CA ALA A 255 -12.59 -19.36 -30.71
C ALA A 255 -13.80 -19.42 -29.78
N VAL A 256 -14.23 -20.63 -29.38
CA VAL A 256 -15.28 -20.83 -28.37
C VAL A 256 -14.69 -20.94 -26.96
N GLY A 257 -13.57 -21.64 -26.81
CA GLY A 257 -12.95 -21.90 -25.51
C GLY A 257 -12.36 -20.66 -24.85
N VAL A 258 -11.70 -19.78 -25.60
CA VAL A 258 -11.09 -18.55 -25.08
C VAL A 258 -12.12 -17.60 -24.46
N PRO A 259 -13.21 -17.19 -25.13
CA PRO A 259 -14.18 -16.28 -24.52
C PRO A 259 -14.87 -16.90 -23.30
N LEU A 260 -15.21 -18.20 -23.35
CA LEU A 260 -15.77 -18.90 -22.19
C LEU A 260 -14.79 -18.94 -21.02
N GLY A 261 -13.52 -19.26 -21.30
CA GLY A 261 -12.46 -19.29 -20.30
C GLY A 261 -12.23 -17.92 -19.65
N LEU A 262 -12.25 -16.83 -20.44
CA LEU A 262 -12.14 -15.47 -19.91
C LEU A 262 -13.33 -15.11 -19.02
N VAL A 263 -14.56 -15.41 -19.45
CA VAL A 263 -15.77 -15.16 -18.65
C VAL A 263 -15.72 -15.92 -17.33
N VAL A 264 -15.39 -17.21 -17.37
CA VAL A 264 -15.26 -18.06 -16.16
C VAL A 264 -14.12 -17.57 -15.28
N GLY A 265 -12.98 -17.16 -15.85
CA GLY A 265 -11.85 -16.62 -15.11
C GLY A 265 -12.18 -15.32 -14.38
N ILE A 266 -12.80 -14.36 -15.08
CA ILE A 266 -13.25 -13.09 -14.49
C ILE A 266 -14.29 -13.36 -13.39
N GLY A 267 -15.26 -14.24 -13.64
CA GLY A 267 -16.27 -14.63 -12.64
C GLY A 267 -15.64 -15.31 -11.42
N GLY A 268 -14.65 -16.18 -11.64
CA GLY A 268 -13.87 -16.81 -10.57
C GLY A 268 -13.15 -15.77 -9.70
N CYS A 269 -12.48 -14.80 -10.32
CA CYS A 269 -11.86 -13.69 -9.59
C CYS A 269 -12.89 -12.90 -8.77
N ALA A 270 -14.06 -12.59 -9.33
CA ALA A 270 -15.13 -11.89 -8.63
C ALA A 270 -15.58 -12.65 -7.37
N VAL A 271 -15.80 -13.96 -7.49
CA VAL A 271 -16.19 -14.83 -6.38
C VAL A 271 -15.08 -14.90 -5.33
N THR A 272 -13.82 -15.05 -5.74
CA THR A 272 -12.68 -15.08 -4.82
C THR A 272 -12.54 -13.76 -4.05
N PHE A 273 -12.69 -12.61 -4.72
CA PHE A 273 -12.63 -11.30 -4.05
C PHE A 273 -13.80 -11.09 -3.09
N ALA A 274 -15.01 -11.51 -3.47
CA ALA A 274 -16.16 -11.46 -2.58
C ALA A 274 -15.98 -12.33 -1.33
N ALA A 275 -15.32 -13.50 -1.47
CA ALA A 275 -15.04 -14.38 -0.34
C ALA A 275 -13.89 -13.88 0.56
N LEU A 276 -12.87 -13.25 -0.01
CA LEU A 276 -11.69 -12.77 0.73
C LEU A 276 -11.94 -11.49 1.54
N GLY A 277 -12.82 -10.60 1.06
CA GLY A 277 -13.13 -9.33 1.74
C GLY A 277 -13.50 -9.50 3.22
N PRO A 278 -14.50 -10.33 3.57
CA PRO A 278 -14.89 -10.59 4.96
C PRO A 278 -13.81 -11.25 5.81
N SER A 279 -13.03 -12.17 5.24
CA SER A 279 -11.94 -12.86 5.96
C SER A 279 -10.83 -11.89 6.32
N LEU A 280 -10.47 -10.97 5.42
CA LEU A 280 -9.44 -9.98 5.68
C LEU A 280 -9.92 -8.89 6.65
N ALA A 281 -11.19 -8.47 6.57
CA ALA A 281 -11.77 -7.55 7.55
C ALA A 281 -11.68 -8.11 8.99
N THR A 282 -11.96 -9.42 9.15
CA THR A 282 -11.84 -10.12 10.44
C THR A 282 -10.39 -10.16 10.97
N ILE A 283 -9.41 -10.38 10.08
CA ILE A 283 -7.98 -10.47 10.46
C ILE A 283 -7.40 -9.11 10.82
N PHE A 284 -7.77 -8.05 10.09
CA PHE A 284 -7.18 -6.72 10.23
C PHE A 284 -7.98 -5.77 11.13
N GLY A 285 -9.11 -6.20 11.70
CA GLY A 285 -9.93 -5.39 12.61
C GLY A 285 -10.51 -4.12 11.98
N ALA A 286 -10.52 -4.03 10.64
CA ALA A 286 -10.94 -2.87 9.89
C ALA A 286 -12.41 -3.00 9.43
N ALA A 287 -13.11 -1.87 9.36
CA ALA A 287 -14.42 -1.78 8.70
C ALA A 287 -14.23 -2.03 7.18
N GLU A 288 -14.73 -3.18 6.72
CA GLU A 288 -14.86 -3.63 5.32
C GLU A 288 -13.70 -3.30 4.36
N VAL A 289 -12.86 -4.31 4.07
CA VAL A 289 -11.92 -4.24 2.94
C VAL A 289 -12.68 -4.53 1.64
N GLY A 290 -13.14 -3.48 0.95
CA GLY A 290 -13.82 -3.58 -0.33
C GLY A 290 -12.86 -3.90 -1.47
N PHE A 291 -12.88 -5.13 -1.98
CA PHE A 291 -12.16 -5.49 -3.20
C PHE A 291 -12.97 -5.11 -4.44
N ASN A 292 -12.42 -4.22 -5.26
CA ASN A 292 -13.02 -3.87 -6.55
C ASN A 292 -12.38 -4.70 -7.67
N LEU A 293 -13.21 -5.31 -8.49
CA LEU A 293 -12.75 -6.03 -9.68
C LEU A 293 -12.45 -5.03 -10.79
N SER A 294 -11.16 -4.82 -11.07
CA SER A 294 -10.71 -4.02 -12.21
C SER A 294 -10.19 -4.94 -13.30
N VAL A 295 -10.82 -4.90 -14.48
CA VAL A 295 -10.45 -5.72 -15.63
C VAL A 295 -9.77 -4.84 -16.67
N ALA A 296 -8.48 -5.03 -16.87
CA ALA A 296 -7.71 -4.31 -17.86
C ALA A 296 -7.88 -4.97 -19.26
N PRO A 297 -8.35 -4.25 -20.30
CA PRO A 297 -8.57 -4.83 -21.62
C PRO A 297 -7.31 -5.45 -22.26
N TRP A 298 -6.15 -4.83 -22.03
CA TRP A 298 -4.87 -5.33 -22.55
C TRP A 298 -4.48 -6.67 -21.92
N ALA A 299 -4.79 -6.88 -20.63
CA ALA A 299 -4.51 -8.13 -19.94
C ALA A 299 -5.34 -9.28 -20.52
N LEU A 300 -6.62 -9.01 -20.85
CA LEU A 300 -7.47 -9.98 -21.56
C LEU A 300 -6.92 -10.32 -22.94
N ALA A 301 -6.43 -9.31 -23.68
CA ALA A 301 -5.83 -9.53 -25.00
C ALA A 301 -4.56 -10.40 -24.92
N VAL A 302 -3.70 -10.14 -23.94
CA VAL A 302 -2.49 -10.95 -23.68
C VAL A 302 -2.86 -12.38 -23.31
N ALA A 303 -3.82 -12.57 -22.40
CA ALA A 303 -4.29 -13.90 -22.00
C ALA A 303 -4.87 -14.68 -23.19
N ALA A 304 -5.75 -14.06 -23.98
CA ALA A 304 -6.32 -14.65 -25.19
C ALA A 304 -5.23 -15.03 -26.20
N GLY A 305 -4.27 -14.12 -26.46
CA GLY A 305 -3.14 -14.37 -27.35
C GLY A 305 -2.28 -15.54 -26.89
N LEU A 306 -1.98 -15.61 -25.59
CA LEU A 306 -1.21 -16.71 -25.00
C LEU A 306 -1.95 -18.05 -25.12
N THR A 307 -3.27 -18.08 -24.89
CA THR A 307 -4.07 -19.30 -25.05
C THR A 307 -4.07 -19.78 -26.49
N VAL A 308 -4.30 -18.89 -27.46
CA VAL A 308 -4.27 -19.23 -28.89
C VAL A 308 -2.89 -19.75 -29.30
N ALA A 309 -1.81 -19.10 -28.86
CA ALA A 309 -0.45 -19.56 -29.12
C ALA A 309 -0.21 -20.96 -28.53
N THR A 310 -0.67 -21.21 -27.30
CA THR A 310 -0.56 -22.50 -26.62
C THR A 310 -1.31 -23.60 -27.39
N VAL A 311 -2.54 -23.34 -27.84
CA VAL A 311 -3.33 -24.29 -28.64
C VAL A 311 -2.61 -24.62 -29.95
N LEU A 312 -2.16 -23.62 -30.69
CA LEU A 312 -1.46 -23.81 -31.96
C LEU A 312 -0.15 -24.59 -31.79
N PHE A 313 0.60 -24.30 -30.73
CA PHE A 313 1.83 -25.03 -30.39
C PHE A 313 1.53 -26.51 -30.08
N SER A 314 0.48 -26.77 -29.31
CA SER A 314 0.05 -28.12 -28.93
C SER A 314 -0.33 -29.00 -30.12
N VAL A 315 -0.96 -28.39 -31.13
CA VAL A 315 -1.49 -29.08 -32.32
C VAL A 315 -0.45 -29.22 -33.43
N PHE A 316 0.70 -28.54 -33.31
CA PHE A 316 1.75 -28.57 -34.33
C PHE A 316 2.27 -30.00 -34.62
N VAL A 317 2.55 -30.78 -33.57
CA VAL A 317 3.09 -32.14 -33.72
C VAL A 317 2.04 -33.11 -34.29
N PRO A 318 0.78 -33.19 -33.78
CA PRO A 318 -0.27 -34.01 -34.36
C PRO A 318 -0.57 -33.65 -35.82
N ALA A 319 -0.67 -32.35 -36.14
CA ALA A 319 -0.92 -31.88 -37.50
C ALA A 319 0.21 -32.30 -38.47
N TRP A 320 1.47 -32.24 -38.01
CA TRP A 320 2.61 -32.69 -38.81
C TRP A 320 2.56 -34.21 -39.07
N ARG A 321 2.26 -35.01 -38.04
CA ARG A 321 2.07 -36.46 -38.17
C ARG A 321 0.94 -36.81 -39.15
N ALA A 322 -0.21 -36.14 -39.05
CA ALA A 322 -1.34 -36.33 -39.97
C ALA A 322 -0.92 -36.16 -41.45
N SER A 323 -0.04 -35.19 -41.72
CA SER A 323 0.41 -34.91 -43.09
C SER A 323 1.43 -35.91 -43.66
N ARG A 324 1.95 -36.83 -42.83
CA ARG A 324 2.97 -37.82 -43.23
C ARG A 324 2.42 -39.24 -43.31
N VAL A 325 1.11 -39.44 -43.12
CA VAL A 325 0.49 -40.76 -43.28
C VAL A 325 0.65 -41.19 -44.74
N ASN A 326 1.29 -42.34 -44.97
CA ASN A 326 1.48 -42.89 -46.31
C ASN A 326 0.18 -43.51 -46.79
N VAL A 327 -0.13 -43.27 -48.07
CA VAL A 327 -1.19 -43.95 -48.80
C VAL A 327 -0.78 -45.41 -48.94
N ILE A 328 -1.59 -46.34 -48.42
CA ILE A 328 -1.49 -47.79 -48.64
C ILE A 328 -2.58 -48.16 -49.64
#